data_AF-A0A9P0CV18-F1
#
_entry.id   AF-A0A9P0CV18-F1
#
_cell.length_a   1.000
_cell.length_b   1.000
_cell.length_c   1.000
_cell.angle_alpha   90.00
_cell.angle_beta   90.00
_cell.angle_gamma   90.00
#
_symmetry.space_group_name_H-M   'P 1'
#
loop_
_entity.id
_entity.type
_entity.pdbx_description
1 polymer ?
#
loop_
_entity_poly.entity_id
_entity_poly.type
_entity_poly.pdbx_seq_one_letter_code
_entity_poly.pdbx_strand_id
1 'polypeptide(L)'
;MTIFRQPALLSILLLLLYKDAKSQDLTEDGRNGCIWQGGSISRLICNCESDAEITIKSGSISSTSTSEIIINGCKTLTIQQNAIADLRNLRMISLNSIQSIYFESDSINWFGYRDNAARAVEEERFDVFENNRLQ
;
A
#
# COMPACT_ATOMS: atom_id res chain seq x y z
N MET A 1 0.16 -48.20 -24.53
CA MET A 1 0.87 -46.97 -24.11
C MET A 1 0.05 -45.78 -24.61
N THR A 2 -0.92 -45.33 -23.82
CA THR A 2 -1.90 -44.31 -24.19
C THR A 2 -1.60 -43.03 -23.43
N ILE A 3 -1.15 -42.02 -24.16
CA ILE A 3 -0.84 -40.68 -23.64
C ILE A 3 -2.14 -39.89 -23.61
N PHE A 4 -2.65 -39.61 -22.42
CA PHE A 4 -3.87 -38.82 -22.21
C PHE A 4 -3.54 -37.33 -22.37
N ARG A 5 -3.93 -36.73 -23.50
CA ARG A 5 -3.90 -35.28 -23.75
C ARG A 5 -5.24 -34.67 -23.33
N GLN A 6 -5.30 -33.99 -22.18
CA GLN A 6 -6.43 -33.13 -21.80
C GLN A 6 -5.94 -31.72 -21.43
N PRO A 7 -5.82 -30.79 -22.40
CA PRO A 7 -5.41 -29.41 -22.14
C PRO A 7 -6.51 -28.54 -21.49
N ALA A 8 -7.76 -29.02 -21.42
CA ALA A 8 -8.89 -28.21 -20.95
C ALA A 8 -8.95 -28.02 -19.42
N LEU A 9 -8.38 -28.95 -18.65
CA LEU A 9 -8.39 -28.88 -17.17
C LEU A 9 -7.42 -27.81 -16.63
N LEU A 10 -6.33 -27.52 -17.35
CA LEU A 10 -5.34 -26.52 -16.94
C LEU A 10 -5.90 -25.09 -17.01
N SER A 11 -6.69 -24.80 -18.05
CA SER A 11 -7.28 -23.46 -18.26
C SER A 11 -8.36 -23.12 -17.23
N ILE A 12 -9.12 -24.11 -16.76
CA ILE A 12 -10.13 -23.92 -15.70
C ILE A 12 -9.45 -23.67 -14.35
N LEU A 13 -8.31 -24.32 -14.08
CA LEU A 13 -7.52 -24.08 -12.87
C LEU A 13 -6.91 -22.65 -12.85
N LEU A 14 -6.43 -22.16 -14.00
CA LEU A 14 -5.94 -20.78 -14.13
C LEU A 14 -7.03 -19.72 -13.92
N LEU A 15 -8.24 -19.97 -14.44
CA LEU A 15 -9.38 -19.05 -14.28
C LEU A 15 -9.93 -19.01 -12.85
N LEU A 16 -9.77 -20.08 -12.07
CA LEU A 16 -10.12 -20.12 -10.64
C LEU A 16 -9.08 -19.42 -9.76
N LEU A 17 -7.80 -19.46 -10.13
CA LEU A 17 -6.73 -18.70 -9.45
C LEU A 17 -6.78 -17.19 -9.73
N TYR A 18 -7.40 -16.77 -10.83
CA TYR A 18 -7.49 -15.35 -11.19
C TYR A 18 -8.56 -14.56 -10.43
N LYS A 19 -9.43 -15.24 -9.65
CA LYS A 19 -10.64 -14.62 -9.11
C LYS A 19 -10.47 -13.73 -7.89
N ASP A 20 -9.35 -13.76 -7.16
CA ASP A 20 -9.21 -12.96 -5.95
C ASP A 20 -7.85 -12.25 -5.85
N ALA A 21 -7.60 -11.38 -6.83
CA ALA A 21 -6.69 -10.26 -6.64
C ALA A 21 -7.39 -8.94 -6.97
N LYS A 22 -8.67 -8.80 -6.63
CA LYS A 22 -9.20 -7.46 -6.39
C LYS A 22 -8.37 -6.89 -5.25
N SER A 23 -7.64 -5.82 -5.54
CA SER A 23 -6.95 -5.04 -4.51
C SER A 23 -7.95 -4.77 -3.40
N GLN A 24 -7.75 -5.40 -2.25
CA GLN A 24 -8.65 -5.26 -1.13
C GLN A 24 -8.33 -3.90 -0.49
N ASP A 25 -9.34 -3.04 -0.41
CA ASP A 25 -9.17 -1.69 0.15
C ASP A 25 -8.87 -1.84 1.65
N LEU A 26 -7.65 -1.46 2.05
CA LEU A 26 -7.17 -1.50 3.43
C LEU A 26 -7.95 -0.54 4.34
N THR A 27 -8.71 0.39 3.75
CA THR A 27 -9.59 1.28 4.51
C THR A 27 -10.89 0.61 4.94
N GLU A 28 -11.30 -0.46 4.24
CA GLU A 28 -12.53 -1.22 4.51
C GLU A 28 -12.24 -2.58 5.18
N ASP A 29 -11.01 -3.08 5.07
CA ASP A 29 -10.61 -4.38 5.61
C ASP A 29 -9.83 -4.22 6.93
N GLY A 30 -10.48 -4.56 8.04
CA GLY A 30 -9.87 -4.53 9.38
C GLY A 30 -8.79 -5.59 9.65
N ARG A 31 -8.34 -6.30 8.61
CA ARG A 31 -7.27 -7.31 8.73
C ARG A 31 -5.94 -6.63 9.07
N ASN A 32 -5.06 -7.40 9.70
CA ASN A 32 -3.72 -6.95 10.09
C ASN A 32 -3.72 -5.68 10.97
N GLY A 33 -4.83 -5.44 11.69
CA GLY A 33 -4.99 -4.31 12.61
C GLY A 33 -5.11 -2.95 11.93
N CYS A 34 -5.49 -2.90 10.65
CA CYS A 34 -5.74 -1.66 9.92
C CYS A 34 -7.11 -1.06 10.27
N ILE A 35 -7.12 0.25 10.53
CA ILE A 35 -8.31 1.04 10.83
C ILE A 35 -8.22 2.34 10.06
N TRP A 36 -9.26 2.65 9.29
CA TRP A 36 -9.42 3.96 8.69
C TRP A 36 -10.13 4.92 9.65
N GLN A 37 -9.55 6.09 9.83
CA GLN A 37 -10.11 7.19 10.62
C GLN A 37 -10.39 8.36 9.69
N GLY A 38 -11.67 8.66 9.50
CA GLY A 38 -12.11 9.83 8.74
C GLY A 38 -12.02 11.14 9.52
N GLY A 39 -12.32 12.25 8.85
CA GLY A 39 -12.35 13.59 9.43
C GLY A 39 -11.60 14.61 8.57
N SER A 40 -11.28 15.77 9.16
CA SER A 40 -10.50 16.81 8.47
C SER A 40 -9.07 16.37 8.13
N ILE A 41 -8.54 15.42 8.90
CA ILE A 41 -7.27 14.74 8.63
C ILE A 41 -7.58 13.25 8.70
N SER A 42 -7.67 12.63 7.55
CA SER A 42 -8.04 11.24 7.40
C SER A 42 -6.80 10.34 7.37
N ARG A 43 -6.84 9.25 8.13
CA ARG A 43 -5.66 8.43 8.43
C ARG A 43 -5.97 6.96 8.25
N LEU A 44 -5.05 6.23 7.65
CA LEU A 44 -4.99 4.77 7.73
C LEU A 44 -3.99 4.40 8.82
N ILE A 45 -4.42 3.68 9.85
CA ILE A 45 -3.57 3.25 10.96
C ILE A 45 -3.59 1.73 11.01
N CYS A 46 -2.45 1.09 10.78
CA CYS A 46 -2.27 -0.35 10.89
C CYS A 46 -1.38 -0.68 12.10
N ASN A 47 -1.96 -1.31 13.12
CA ASN A 47 -1.23 -1.86 14.26
C ASN A 47 -1.18 -3.38 14.13
N CYS A 48 -0.11 -3.87 13.52
CA CYS A 48 0.09 -5.28 13.24
C CYS A 48 0.40 -6.10 14.49
N GLU A 49 -0.01 -7.37 14.45
CA GLU A 49 0.59 -8.41 15.30
C GLU A 49 1.97 -8.82 14.74
N SER A 50 2.82 -9.41 15.59
CA SER A 50 4.25 -9.61 15.30
C SER A 50 4.58 -10.46 14.06
N ASP A 51 3.62 -11.22 13.56
CA ASP A 51 3.74 -12.08 12.39
C ASP A 51 2.97 -11.56 11.16
N ALA A 52 2.28 -10.43 11.29
CA ALA A 52 1.45 -9.89 10.21
C ALA A 52 2.31 -9.37 9.06
N GLU A 53 1.84 -9.66 7.84
CA GLU A 53 2.43 -9.21 6.59
C GLU A 53 1.44 -8.30 5.86
N ILE A 54 1.86 -7.08 5.53
CA ILE A 54 1.05 -6.10 4.80
C ILE A 54 1.64 -5.89 3.42
N THR A 55 0.75 -5.83 2.42
CA THR A 55 1.10 -5.38 1.07
C THR A 55 0.23 -4.19 0.69
N ILE A 56 0.86 -3.05 0.40
CA ILE A 56 0.18 -1.86 -0.14
C ILE A 56 0.30 -1.92 -1.66
N LYS A 57 -0.85 -1.80 -2.34
CA LYS A 57 -0.96 -1.86 -3.80
C LYS A 57 -1.64 -0.60 -4.32
N SER A 58 -1.49 -0.34 -5.60
CA SER A 58 -2.25 0.73 -6.24
C SER A 58 -3.76 0.47 -6.06
N GLY A 59 -4.50 1.49 -5.61
CA GLY A 59 -5.91 1.37 -5.28
C GLY A 59 -6.25 0.55 -4.03
N SER A 60 -5.27 0.08 -3.23
CA SER A 60 -5.55 -0.56 -1.92
C SER A 60 -5.84 0.46 -0.81
N ILE A 61 -5.74 1.75 -1.11
CA ILE A 61 -6.00 2.86 -0.19
C ILE A 61 -6.80 3.90 -0.98
N SER A 62 -7.87 4.42 -0.40
CA SER A 62 -8.66 5.48 -1.03
C SER A 62 -7.84 6.75 -1.28
N SER A 63 -7.60 7.05 -2.56
CA SER A 63 -6.76 8.16 -3.05
C SER A 63 -7.31 9.55 -2.78
N THR A 64 -8.63 9.68 -2.67
CA THR A 64 -9.31 10.96 -2.44
C THR A 64 -9.39 11.32 -0.97
N SER A 65 -9.19 10.36 -0.08
CA SER A 65 -9.57 10.51 1.32
C SER A 65 -8.50 10.06 2.30
N THR A 66 -7.26 9.81 1.90
CA THR A 66 -6.19 9.44 2.85
C THR A 66 -5.11 10.50 2.88
N SER A 67 -4.91 11.11 4.04
CA SER A 67 -3.89 12.14 4.28
C SER A 67 -2.68 11.64 5.06
N GLU A 68 -2.84 10.60 5.87
CA GLU A 68 -1.73 9.98 6.60
C GLU A 68 -1.83 8.45 6.54
N ILE A 69 -0.69 7.79 6.45
CA ILE A 69 -0.57 6.33 6.55
C ILE A 69 0.39 6.03 7.70
N ILE A 70 -0.07 5.29 8.70
CA ILE A 70 0.72 4.92 9.87
C ILE A 70 0.72 3.39 9.97
N ILE A 71 1.88 2.76 9.91
CA ILE A 71 2.03 1.31 9.95
C ILE A 71 3.03 0.94 11.04
N ASN A 72 2.60 0.11 11.98
CA ASN A 72 3.33 -0.22 13.19
C ASN A 72 3.39 -1.73 13.42
N GLY A 73 4.59 -2.25 13.74
CA GLY A 73 4.75 -3.57 14.35
C GLY A 73 4.63 -4.77 13.41
N CYS A 74 4.62 -4.56 12.10
CA CYS A 74 4.46 -5.64 11.12
C CYS A 74 5.77 -6.40 10.92
N LYS A 75 5.66 -7.70 10.65
CA LYS A 75 6.79 -8.53 10.26
C LYS A 75 7.33 -8.09 8.90
N THR A 76 6.43 -8.00 7.93
CA THR A 76 6.76 -7.66 6.55
C THR A 76 5.85 -6.57 6.05
N LEU A 77 6.43 -5.54 5.43
CA LEU A 77 5.71 -4.53 4.66
C LEU A 77 6.23 -4.54 3.23
N THR A 78 5.35 -4.80 2.27
CA THR A 78 5.64 -4.69 0.84
C THR A 78 4.86 -3.53 0.25
N ILE A 79 5.56 -2.59 -0.39
CA ILE A 79 4.95 -1.48 -1.12
C ILE A 79 5.17 -1.74 -2.61
N GLN A 80 4.08 -2.05 -3.31
CA GLN A 80 4.13 -2.40 -4.72
C GLN A 80 4.28 -1.17 -5.62
N GLN A 81 4.58 -1.42 -6.88
CA GLN A 81 4.71 -0.38 -7.89
C GLN A 81 3.48 0.54 -7.91
N ASN A 82 3.72 1.86 -7.92
CA ASN A 82 2.70 2.91 -7.96
C ASN A 82 1.68 2.87 -6.79
N ALA A 83 1.99 2.21 -5.68
CA ALA A 83 1.05 2.04 -4.58
C ALA A 83 0.58 3.35 -3.93
N ILE A 84 1.42 4.38 -3.94
CA ILE A 84 1.08 5.70 -3.36
C ILE A 84 0.92 6.80 -4.42
N ALA A 85 1.09 6.48 -5.70
CA ALA A 85 1.20 7.47 -6.77
C ALA A 85 -0.05 8.31 -6.96
N ASP A 86 -1.22 7.73 -6.69
CA ASP A 86 -2.52 8.36 -6.84
C ASP A 86 -3.04 8.96 -5.53
N LEU A 87 -2.35 8.82 -4.40
CA LEU A 87 -2.76 9.36 -3.10
C LEU A 87 -2.51 10.88 -3.02
N ARG A 88 -3.35 11.65 -3.70
CA ARG A 88 -3.20 13.10 -3.90
C ARG A 88 -3.19 13.92 -2.62
N ASN A 89 -3.91 13.43 -1.60
CA ASN A 89 -4.03 14.12 -0.31
C ASN A 89 -3.03 13.62 0.72
N LEU A 90 -2.21 12.61 0.39
CA LEU A 90 -1.23 12.04 1.29
C LEU A 90 -0.19 13.09 1.66
N ARG A 91 0.04 13.28 2.95
CA ARG A 91 1.03 14.22 3.51
C ARG A 91 2.09 13.50 4.33
N MET A 92 1.78 12.32 4.85
CA MET A 92 2.68 11.60 5.74
C MET A 92 2.53 10.09 5.60
N ILE A 93 3.67 9.39 5.54
CA ILE A 93 3.78 7.95 5.77
C ILE A 93 4.71 7.75 6.96
N SER A 94 4.23 7.06 8.00
CA SER A 94 5.02 6.67 9.18
C SER A 94 5.09 5.15 9.25
N LEU A 95 6.32 4.62 9.21
CA LEU A 95 6.61 3.19 9.28
C LEU A 95 7.43 2.94 10.55
N ASN A 96 6.84 2.28 11.55
CA ASN A 96 7.49 2.04 12.84
C ASN A 96 7.56 0.55 13.17
N SER A 97 8.69 0.13 13.75
CA SER A 97 8.87 -1.24 14.25
C SER A 97 8.53 -2.31 13.20
N ILE A 98 8.95 -2.10 11.95
CA ILE A 98 8.77 -3.06 10.87
C ILE A 98 10.03 -3.92 10.74
N GLN A 99 9.88 -5.24 10.78
CA GLN A 99 11.04 -6.14 10.73
C GLN A 99 11.68 -6.19 9.33
N SER A 100 10.87 -6.17 8.27
CA SER A 100 11.35 -6.17 6.88
C SER A 100 10.47 -5.29 5.99
N ILE A 101 11.10 -4.42 5.18
CA ILE A 101 10.41 -3.55 4.23
C ILE A 101 10.91 -3.84 2.82
N TYR A 102 9.99 -4.07 1.89
CA TYR A 102 10.26 -4.28 0.47
C TYR A 102 9.57 -3.20 -0.36
N PHE A 103 10.37 -2.50 -1.17
CA PHE A 103 9.89 -1.52 -2.13
C PHE A 103 10.06 -2.07 -3.55
N GLU A 104 8.97 -2.17 -4.30
CA GLU A 104 9.06 -2.37 -5.75
C GLU A 104 9.51 -1.07 -6.44
N SER A 105 9.91 -1.17 -7.71
CA SER A 105 10.22 0.00 -8.54
C SER A 105 9.04 0.97 -8.56
N ASP A 106 9.31 2.27 -8.44
CA ASP A 106 8.29 3.34 -8.47
C ASP A 106 7.20 3.23 -7.40
N SER A 107 7.42 2.41 -6.36
CA SER A 107 6.46 2.20 -5.27
C SER A 107 6.17 3.46 -4.46
N ILE A 108 7.16 4.35 -4.37
CA ILE A 108 7.09 5.63 -3.65
C ILE A 108 7.01 6.84 -4.58
N ASN A 109 6.84 6.65 -5.89
CA ASN A 109 6.64 7.76 -6.80
C ASN A 109 5.34 8.45 -6.41
N TRP A 110 5.45 9.67 -5.89
CA TRP A 110 4.31 10.46 -5.43
C TRP A 110 4.24 11.73 -6.25
N PHE A 111 3.12 11.92 -6.95
CA PHE A 111 2.93 13.09 -7.82
C PHE A 111 2.27 14.27 -7.13
N GLY A 112 2.01 14.15 -5.82
CA GLY A 112 1.60 15.25 -4.99
C GLY A 112 0.16 15.72 -5.17
N TYR A 113 -0.19 16.69 -4.33
CA TYR A 113 -1.30 17.60 -4.55
C TYR A 113 -0.88 18.61 -5.63
N ARG A 114 -1.30 18.41 -6.88
CA ARG A 114 -1.14 19.42 -7.93
C ARG A 114 -2.25 20.46 -7.79
N ASP A 115 -1.91 21.60 -7.18
CA ASP A 115 -2.70 22.81 -7.36
C ASP A 115 -2.71 23.15 -8.85
N ASN A 116 -3.84 22.93 -9.52
CA ASN A 116 -4.04 23.37 -10.91
C ASN A 116 -4.25 24.90 -10.97
N ALA A 117 -3.38 25.66 -10.32
CA ALA A 117 -3.47 27.10 -10.21
C ALA A 117 -2.10 27.76 -10.47
N ALA A 118 -1.56 27.58 -11.68
CA ALA A 118 -0.75 28.56 -12.41
C ALA A 118 0.32 29.39 -11.65
N ARG A 119 0.88 28.91 -10.54
CA ARG A 119 1.92 29.63 -9.79
C ARG A 119 2.96 28.66 -9.25
N ALA A 120 4.18 28.90 -9.74
CA ALA A 120 5.48 28.60 -9.16
C ALA A 120 5.63 27.26 -8.43
N VAL A 121 6.30 26.35 -9.13
CA VAL A 121 7.25 25.34 -8.65
C VAL A 121 7.80 25.66 -7.25
N GLU A 122 7.12 25.18 -6.21
CA GLU A 122 7.79 24.73 -4.99
C GLU A 122 7.67 23.21 -5.01
N GLU A 123 8.77 22.55 -5.36
CA GLU A 123 8.88 21.10 -5.22
C GLU A 123 8.80 20.79 -3.73
N GLU A 124 7.62 20.39 -3.24
CA GLU A 124 7.46 19.78 -1.91
C GLU A 124 8.23 18.46 -1.92
N ARG A 125 9.52 18.55 -1.61
CA ARG A 125 10.42 17.41 -1.45
C ARG A 125 10.03 16.68 -0.17
N PHE A 126 9.68 15.42 -0.31
CA PHE A 126 9.37 14.53 0.80
C PHE A 126 10.65 14.28 1.62
N ASP A 127 10.71 14.78 2.85
CA ASP A 127 11.80 14.46 3.78
C ASP A 127 11.51 13.13 4.47
N VAL A 128 12.34 12.12 4.21
CA VAL A 128 12.29 10.81 4.89
C VAL A 128 13.10 10.91 6.19
N PHE A 129 12.41 10.86 7.33
CA PHE A 129 13.06 10.82 8.64
C PHE A 129 13.37 9.38 9.04
N GLU A 130 14.64 8.98 8.93
CA GLU A 130 15.12 7.69 9.43
C GLU A 130 15.49 7.82 10.92
N ASN A 131 14.62 7.33 11.80
CA ASN A 131 14.79 7.48 13.24
C ASN A 131 15.68 6.35 13.81
N ASN A 132 16.98 6.43 13.54
CA ASN A 132 17.97 5.51 14.14
C ASN A 132 18.27 5.90 15.60
N ARG A 133 17.45 5.40 16.54
CA ARG A 133 17.84 5.35 17.96
C ARG A 133 18.48 4.00 18.28
N LEU A 134 19.80 3.99 18.30
CA LEU A 134 20.58 3.05 19.10
C LEU A 134 20.59 3.56 20.55
N GLN A 135 19.92 2.84 21.45
CA GLN A 135 20.25 2.77 22.87
C GLN A 135 20.36 1.31 23.27
#